data_AF-A0A2T0L9Q3-F1
#
_entry.id   AF-A0A2T0L9Q3-F1
#
_cell.length_a   1.000
_cell.length_b   1.000
_cell.length_c   1.000
_cell.angle_alpha   90.00
_cell.angle_beta   90.00
_cell.angle_gamma   90.00
#
_symmetry.space_group_name_H-M   'P 1'
#
loop_
_entity.id
_entity.type
_entity.pdbx_description
1 polymer ?
#
loop_
_entity_poly.entity_id
_entity_poly.type
_entity_poly.pdbx_seq_one_letter_code
_entity_poly.pdbx_strand_id
1 'polypeptide(L)'
;MKVRRAMVILASAQKMTVPNIARLYHLSEDHVRRLIHRFNKEGMKSLHPRYGGGRPRTFTLEQRAEIIELAQIPPRVLGLPFTHWSLSKLKQVAEERGIVDSISIETIRQILSEAKITYQHTKTWKESNDPEFHTKKNESNSCTTIHPKTGE
;
A
#
# COMPACT_ATOMS: atom_id res chain seq x y z
N MET A 1 -19.88 13.98 -14.81
CA MET A 1 -19.05 15.20 -15.03
C MET A 1 -18.85 15.57 -16.51
N LYS A 2 -18.58 14.61 -17.43
CA LYS A 2 -18.36 14.89 -18.87
C LYS A 2 -19.56 15.58 -19.56
N VAL A 3 -20.79 15.11 -19.29
CA VAL A 3 -22.04 15.64 -19.86
C VAL A 3 -22.26 17.12 -19.50
N ARG A 4 -22.13 17.49 -18.22
CA ARG A 4 -22.25 18.89 -17.78
C ARG A 4 -21.27 19.83 -18.49
N ARG A 5 -20.02 19.40 -18.69
CA ARG A 5 -19.03 20.21 -19.43
C ARG A 5 -19.39 20.35 -20.90
N ALA A 6 -19.87 19.28 -21.53
CA ALA A 6 -20.33 19.33 -22.91
C ALA A 6 -21.53 20.27 -23.08
N MET A 7 -22.48 20.27 -22.13
CA MET A 7 -23.62 21.19 -22.13
C MET A 7 -23.20 22.65 -22.03
N VAL A 8 -22.21 22.97 -21.18
CA VAL A 8 -21.64 24.33 -21.08
C VAL A 8 -21.00 24.76 -22.40
N ILE A 9 -20.24 23.88 -23.05
CA ILE A 9 -19.63 24.18 -24.35
C ILE A 9 -20.69 24.33 -25.44
N LEU A 10 -21.73 23.50 -25.45
CA LEU A 10 -22.86 23.61 -26.38
C LEU A 10 -23.58 24.95 -26.21
N ALA A 11 -23.87 25.34 -24.97
CA ALA A 11 -24.50 26.63 -24.67
C ALA A 11 -23.62 27.82 -25.14
N SER A 12 -22.30 27.71 -24.98
CA SER A 12 -21.37 28.70 -25.52
C SER A 12 -21.38 28.72 -27.06
N ALA A 13 -21.49 27.57 -27.71
CA ALA A 13 -21.59 27.47 -29.17
C ALA A 13 -22.89 28.10 -29.70
N GLN A 14 -23.97 28.02 -28.91
CA GLN A 14 -25.24 28.71 -29.14
C GLN A 14 -25.21 30.21 -28.83
N LYS A 15 -24.01 30.80 -28.63
CA LYS A 15 -23.81 32.23 -28.35
C LYS A 15 -24.45 32.73 -27.03
N MET A 16 -24.74 31.83 -26.08
CA MET A 16 -25.14 32.27 -24.75
C MET A 16 -23.99 32.97 -24.02
N THR A 17 -24.31 34.02 -23.27
CA THR A 17 -23.31 34.75 -22.49
C THR A 17 -22.84 33.91 -21.29
N VAL A 18 -21.58 34.10 -20.89
CA VAL A 18 -20.98 33.40 -19.74
C VAL A 18 -21.82 33.53 -18.45
N PRO A 19 -22.34 34.72 -18.07
CA PRO A 19 -23.18 34.85 -16.88
C PRO A 19 -24.48 34.03 -16.96
N ASN A 20 -25.11 33.96 -18.13
CA ASN A 20 -26.34 33.18 -18.33
C ASN A 20 -26.06 31.68 -18.22
N ILE A 21 -24.97 31.21 -18.83
CA ILE A 21 -24.52 29.81 -18.73
C ILE A 21 -24.22 29.45 -17.27
N ALA A 22 -23.51 30.32 -16.54
CA ALA A 22 -23.17 30.13 -15.14
C ALA A 22 -24.43 29.98 -14.26
N ARG A 23 -25.44 30.83 -14.46
CA ARG A 23 -26.73 30.74 -13.76
C ARG A 23 -27.49 29.46 -14.12
N LEU A 24 -27.58 29.13 -15.40
CA LEU A 24 -28.34 27.97 -15.89
C LEU A 24 -27.78 26.64 -15.37
N TYR A 25 -26.45 26.50 -15.32
CA TYR A 25 -25.78 25.26 -14.91
C TYR A 25 -25.29 25.26 -13.46
N HIS A 26 -25.58 26.31 -12.68
CA HIS A 26 -25.12 26.51 -11.30
C HIS A 26 -23.60 26.32 -11.16
N LEU A 27 -22.85 27.03 -11.99
CA LEU A 27 -21.38 27.03 -12.02
C LEU A 27 -20.86 28.44 -11.76
N SER A 28 -19.60 28.57 -11.32
CA SER A 28 -18.96 29.88 -11.30
C SER A 28 -18.63 30.33 -12.72
N GLU A 29 -18.79 31.62 -13.01
CA GLU A 29 -18.45 32.19 -14.32
C GLU A 29 -16.98 31.94 -14.69
N ASP A 30 -16.09 32.00 -13.70
CA ASP A 30 -14.67 31.72 -13.82
C ASP A 30 -14.40 30.25 -14.24
N HIS A 31 -15.18 29.28 -13.72
CA HIS A 31 -15.13 27.90 -14.20
C HIS A 31 -15.59 27.78 -15.67
N VAL A 32 -16.65 28.47 -16.05
CA VAL A 32 -17.17 28.50 -17.43
C VAL A 32 -16.12 29.08 -18.39
N ARG A 33 -15.51 30.24 -18.05
CA ARG A 33 -14.45 30.86 -18.86
C ARG A 33 -13.27 29.91 -19.06
N ARG A 34 -12.78 29.28 -17.98
CA ARG A 34 -11.70 28.29 -18.06
C ARG A 34 -12.05 27.10 -18.94
N LEU A 35 -13.28 26.60 -18.84
CA LEU A 35 -13.71 25.45 -19.63
C LEU A 35 -13.75 25.79 -21.12
N ILE A 36 -14.29 26.95 -21.49
CA ILE A 36 -14.33 27.44 -22.89
C ILE A 36 -12.90 27.63 -23.41
N HIS A 37 -12.03 28.31 -22.66
CA HIS A 37 -10.63 28.51 -23.07
C HIS A 37 -9.91 27.18 -23.27
N ARG A 38 -10.11 26.22 -22.36
CA ARG A 38 -9.52 24.89 -22.48
C ARG A 38 -10.07 24.14 -23.69
N PHE A 39 -11.38 24.22 -23.95
CA PHE A 39 -11.98 23.61 -25.13
C PHE A 39 -11.42 24.21 -26.42
N ASN A 40 -11.24 25.53 -26.49
CA ASN A 40 -10.65 26.19 -27.65
C ASN A 40 -9.17 25.79 -27.87
N LYS A 41 -8.45 25.40 -26.81
CA LYS A 41 -7.04 24.97 -26.89
C LYS A 41 -6.87 23.47 -27.17
N GLU A 42 -7.67 22.62 -26.54
CA GLU A 42 -7.47 21.16 -26.48
C GLU A 42 -8.60 20.36 -27.17
N GLY A 43 -9.67 21.04 -27.62
CA GLY A 43 -10.84 20.43 -28.23
C GLY A 43 -11.57 19.48 -27.29
N MET A 44 -12.04 18.35 -27.82
CA MET A 44 -12.82 17.34 -27.08
C MET A 44 -12.08 16.72 -25.90
N LYS A 45 -10.73 16.77 -25.87
CA LYS A 45 -9.93 16.28 -24.74
C LYS A 45 -10.27 17.03 -23.44
N SER A 46 -10.60 18.32 -23.53
CA SER A 46 -10.96 19.20 -22.40
C SER A 46 -12.20 18.77 -21.61
N LEU A 47 -13.10 17.98 -22.24
CA LEU A 47 -14.32 17.50 -21.62
C LEU A 47 -14.04 16.48 -20.50
N HIS A 48 -12.88 15.83 -20.55
CA HIS A 48 -12.47 14.90 -19.51
C HIS A 48 -11.98 15.67 -18.28
N PRO A 49 -12.45 15.35 -17.06
CA PRO A 49 -11.86 15.89 -15.85
C PRO A 49 -10.38 15.55 -15.79
N ARG A 50 -9.55 16.58 -15.62
CA ARG A 50 -8.17 16.39 -15.22
C ARG A 50 -8.19 16.14 -13.72
N TYR A 51 -8.41 14.89 -13.34
CA TYR A 51 -8.09 14.46 -11.99
C TYR A 51 -6.57 14.63 -11.88
N GLY A 52 -6.13 15.61 -11.09
CA GLY A 52 -4.75 15.60 -10.63
C GLY A 52 -4.63 14.35 -9.79
N GLY A 53 -3.95 13.32 -10.31
CA GLY A 53 -3.40 12.30 -9.42
C GLY A 53 -2.64 13.06 -8.33
N GLY A 54 -2.82 12.67 -7.07
CA GLY A 54 -2.06 13.25 -5.97
C GLY A 54 -0.55 13.19 -6.24
N ARG A 55 0.25 13.73 -5.32
CA ARG A 55 1.71 13.67 -5.42
C ARG A 55 2.14 12.24 -5.83
N PRO A 56 2.92 12.08 -6.92
CA PRO A 56 3.38 10.77 -7.34
C PRO A 56 4.06 10.08 -6.15
N ARG A 57 3.79 8.78 -6.00
CA ARG A 57 4.35 8.00 -4.90
C ARG A 57 5.88 8.01 -5.00
N THR A 58 6.56 8.25 -3.88
CA THR A 58 8.04 8.37 -3.84
C THR A 58 8.75 7.05 -4.15
N PHE A 59 8.12 5.91 -3.90
CA PHE A 59 8.70 4.58 -4.10
C PHE A 59 7.95 3.83 -5.21
N THR A 60 8.70 3.14 -6.06
CA THR A 60 8.14 2.37 -7.17
C THR A 60 7.41 1.12 -6.64
N LEU A 61 6.57 0.52 -7.49
CA LEU A 61 5.86 -0.71 -7.13
C LEU A 61 6.83 -1.88 -6.90
N GLU A 62 7.93 -1.92 -7.65
CA GLU A 62 8.98 -2.94 -7.55
C GLU A 62 9.69 -2.88 -6.18
N GLN A 63 10.16 -1.69 -5.78
CA GLN A 63 10.78 -1.47 -4.47
C GLN A 63 9.86 -1.90 -3.33
N ARG A 64 8.55 -1.65 -3.47
CA ARG A 64 7.57 -2.05 -2.47
C ARG A 64 7.39 -3.56 -2.41
N ALA A 65 7.36 -4.23 -3.56
CA ALA A 65 7.27 -5.68 -3.63
C ALA A 65 8.47 -6.35 -2.98
N GLU A 66 9.67 -5.84 -3.23
CA GLU A 66 10.91 -6.34 -2.61
C GLU A 66 10.92 -6.14 -1.09
N ILE A 67 10.46 -4.99 -0.58
CA ILE A 67 10.31 -4.77 0.88
C ILE A 67 9.30 -5.75 1.48
N ILE A 68 8.21 -6.02 0.77
CA ILE A 68 7.18 -6.98 1.21
C ILE A 68 7.75 -8.40 1.26
N GLU A 69 8.47 -8.82 0.23
CA GLU A 69 9.11 -10.13 0.17
C GLU A 69 10.15 -10.30 1.29
N LEU A 70 10.99 -9.28 1.50
CA LEU A 70 11.97 -9.26 2.58
C LEU A 70 11.31 -9.42 3.95
N ALA A 71 10.18 -8.75 4.18
CA ALA A 71 9.44 -8.84 5.44
C ALA A 71 8.79 -10.22 5.68
N GLN A 72 8.52 -10.99 4.63
CA GLN A 72 7.97 -12.34 4.74
C GLN A 72 9.03 -13.39 5.07
N ILE A 73 10.29 -13.18 4.68
CA ILE A 73 11.37 -14.14 4.91
C ILE A 73 11.86 -14.02 6.35
N PRO A 74 11.96 -15.12 7.14
CA PRO A 74 12.49 -15.04 8.50
C PRO A 74 13.96 -14.58 8.49
N PRO A 75 14.37 -13.68 9.40
CA PRO A 75 15.74 -13.17 9.41
C PRO A 75 16.81 -14.25 9.60
N ARG A 76 16.45 -15.36 10.26
CA ARG A 76 17.32 -16.53 10.44
C ARG A 76 17.70 -17.21 9.13
N VAL A 77 16.76 -17.24 8.16
CA VAL A 77 17.00 -17.79 6.82
C VAL A 77 17.97 -16.88 6.05
N LEU A 78 17.97 -15.59 6.35
CA LEU A 78 18.87 -14.60 5.77
C LEU A 78 20.24 -14.54 6.47
N GLY A 79 20.51 -15.40 7.44
CA GLY A 79 21.78 -15.42 8.20
C GLY A 79 21.94 -14.25 9.18
N LEU A 80 20.85 -13.54 9.51
CA LEU A 80 20.90 -12.39 10.42
C LEU A 80 20.87 -12.83 11.90
N PRO A 81 21.55 -12.11 12.81
CA PRO A 81 21.68 -12.50 14.22
C PRO A 81 20.43 -12.18 15.07
N PHE A 82 19.24 -12.27 14.48
CA PHE A 82 17.98 -12.02 15.18
C PHE A 82 16.84 -12.92 14.70
N THR A 83 15.83 -13.06 15.55
CA THR A 83 14.70 -13.98 15.35
C THR A 83 13.46 -13.33 14.73
N HIS A 84 13.25 -12.03 14.96
CA HIS A 84 12.04 -11.31 14.55
C HIS A 84 12.37 -10.00 13.83
N TRP A 85 11.53 -9.66 12.85
CA TRP A 85 11.58 -8.35 12.20
C TRP A 85 11.12 -7.24 13.13
N SER A 86 11.91 -6.17 13.18
CA SER A 86 11.43 -4.85 13.60
C SER A 86 11.47 -3.91 12.40
N LEU A 87 10.65 -2.86 12.41
CA LEU A 87 10.60 -1.91 11.29
C LEU A 87 11.97 -1.24 11.06
N SER A 88 12.73 -0.96 12.12
CA SER A 88 14.07 -0.40 12.02
C SER A 88 15.07 -1.36 11.39
N LYS A 89 14.97 -2.67 11.71
CA LYS A 89 15.82 -3.70 11.11
C LYS A 89 15.47 -3.94 9.65
N LEU A 90 14.17 -3.91 9.32
CA LEU A 90 13.71 -4.03 7.94
C LEU A 90 14.20 -2.85 7.10
N LYS A 91 14.20 -1.64 7.65
CA LYS A 91 14.83 -0.47 7.03
C LYS A 91 16.30 -0.71 6.74
N GLN A 92 17.07 -1.09 7.77
CA GLN A 92 18.51 -1.28 7.65
C GLN A 92 18.85 -2.31 6.57
N VAL A 93 18.18 -3.47 6.59
CA VAL A 93 18.44 -4.53 5.60
C VAL A 93 17.99 -4.12 4.20
N ALA A 94 16.92 -3.32 4.07
CA ALA A 94 16.49 -2.79 2.77
C ALA A 94 17.49 -1.78 2.18
N GLU A 95 18.09 -0.93 3.03
CA GLU A 95 19.16 0.00 2.64
C GLU A 95 20.46 -0.75 2.32
N GLU A 96 20.85 -1.75 3.13
CA GLU A 96 22.06 -2.58 2.91
C GLU A 96 21.98 -3.40 1.61
N ARG A 97 20.78 -3.86 1.23
CA ARG A 97 20.55 -4.59 -0.03
C ARG A 97 20.43 -3.68 -1.25
N GLY A 98 20.42 -2.36 -1.07
CA GLY A 98 20.29 -1.39 -2.16
C GLY A 98 18.90 -1.34 -2.80
N ILE A 99 17.86 -1.82 -2.10
CA ILE A 99 16.47 -1.80 -2.59
C ILE A 99 15.98 -0.34 -2.68
N VAL A 100 16.41 0.49 -1.72
CA VAL A 100 16.05 1.92 -1.64
C VAL A 100 17.23 2.72 -1.06
N ASP A 101 17.53 3.89 -1.62
CA ASP A 101 18.59 4.79 -1.12
C ASP A 101 18.35 5.27 0.32
N SER A 102 17.12 5.67 0.63
CA SER A 102 16.70 5.98 1.99
C SER A 102 15.19 5.86 2.13
N ILE A 103 14.74 5.17 3.18
CA ILE A 103 13.31 5.00 3.46
C ILE A 103 12.97 5.35 4.91
N SER A 104 11.81 5.99 5.11
CA SER A 104 11.30 6.27 6.44
C SER A 104 10.62 5.03 7.05
N ILE A 105 10.73 4.87 8.37
CA ILE A 105 10.06 3.79 9.11
C ILE A 105 8.54 3.83 8.89
N GLU A 106 7.95 5.03 8.78
CA GLU A 106 6.52 5.21 8.52
C GLU A 106 6.14 4.72 7.12
N THR A 107 6.98 4.96 6.12
CA THR A 107 6.75 4.43 4.77
C THR A 107 6.75 2.91 4.76
N ILE A 108 7.69 2.27 5.46
CA ILE A 108 7.70 0.80 5.60
C ILE A 108 6.42 0.31 6.28
N ARG A 109 6.02 0.94 7.38
CA ARG A 109 4.76 0.62 8.08
C ARG A 109 3.56 0.73 7.15
N GLN A 110 3.48 1.80 6.36
CA GLN A 110 2.40 2.02 5.40
C GLN A 110 2.41 0.97 4.28
N ILE A 111 3.59 0.61 3.76
CA ILE A 111 3.74 -0.45 2.73
C ILE A 111 3.21 -1.79 3.25
N LEU A 112 3.60 -2.17 4.47
CA LEU A 112 3.16 -3.42 5.10
C LEU A 112 1.66 -3.41 5.43
N SER A 113 1.14 -2.28 5.93
CA SER A 113 -0.29 -2.08 6.21
C SER A 113 -1.14 -2.15 4.95
N GLU A 114 -0.72 -1.50 3.86
CA GLU A 114 -1.38 -1.59 2.54
C GLU A 114 -1.37 -3.03 2.00
N ALA A 115 -0.32 -3.80 2.28
CA ALA A 115 -0.22 -5.21 1.93
C ALA A 115 -0.96 -6.16 2.90
N LYS A 116 -1.53 -5.66 4.00
CA LYS A 116 -2.16 -6.43 5.09
C LYS A 116 -1.24 -7.50 5.71
N ILE A 117 0.07 -7.26 5.68
CA ILE A 117 1.06 -8.18 6.23
C ILE A 117 1.49 -7.67 7.60
N THR A 118 1.36 -8.52 8.61
CA THR A 118 1.89 -8.24 9.94
C THR A 118 3.30 -8.81 10.05
N TYR A 119 4.25 -7.98 10.48
CA TYR A 119 5.64 -8.41 10.74
C TYR A 119 5.78 -9.27 12.01
N GLN A 120 4.72 -9.36 12.82
CA GLN A 120 4.63 -10.22 13.99
C GLN A 120 3.95 -11.53 13.60
N HIS A 121 4.62 -12.66 13.86
CA HIS A 121 4.01 -13.98 13.67
C HIS A 121 2.91 -14.18 14.71
N THR A 122 1.66 -14.41 14.29
CA THR A 122 0.51 -14.57 15.19
C THR A 122 0.49 -15.93 15.92
N LYS A 123 1.48 -16.80 15.67
CA LYS A 123 1.58 -18.09 16.37
C LYS A 123 3.02 -18.41 16.71
N THR A 124 3.34 -18.29 17.99
CA THR A 124 4.61 -18.70 18.59
C THR A 124 4.41 -20.07 19.22
N TRP A 125 4.97 -21.12 18.63
CA TRP A 125 5.39 -22.28 19.43
C TRP A 125 6.69 -21.88 20.11
N LYS A 126 6.87 -22.21 21.39
CA LYS A 126 8.11 -21.89 22.12
C LYS A 126 9.28 -22.62 21.49
N GLU A 127 10.07 -21.93 20.69
CA GLU A 127 11.42 -22.35 20.32
C GLU A 127 12.37 -21.88 21.41
N SER A 128 13.01 -22.83 22.11
CA SER A 128 13.99 -22.54 23.14
C SER A 128 15.35 -22.22 22.50
N ASN A 129 16.09 -21.29 23.09
CA ASN A 129 17.46 -20.93 22.70
C ASN A 129 18.52 -21.91 23.27
N ASP A 130 18.08 -23.05 23.82
CA ASP A 130 18.94 -24.07 24.40
C ASP A 130 19.58 -24.92 23.27
N PRO A 131 20.93 -24.98 23.14
CA PRO A 131 21.59 -25.84 22.15
C PRO A 131 21.25 -27.33 22.32
N GLU A 132 20.76 -27.73 23.50
CA GLU A 132 20.30 -29.08 23.82
C GLU A 132 18.79 -29.30 23.62
N PHE A 133 18.06 -28.29 23.11
CA PHE A 133 16.60 -28.33 22.98
C PHE A 133 16.12 -29.51 22.12
N HIS A 134 16.86 -29.83 21.06
CA HIS A 134 16.55 -30.97 20.20
C HIS A 134 16.69 -32.32 20.94
N THR A 135 17.63 -32.42 21.88
CA THR A 135 17.89 -33.63 22.67
C THR A 135 16.80 -33.84 23.73
N LYS A 136 16.49 -32.80 24.52
CA LYS A 136 15.43 -32.83 25.56
C LYS A 136 14.02 -33.06 25.00
N LYS A 137 13.75 -32.57 23.78
CA LYS A 137 12.44 -32.74 23.13
C LYS A 137 12.13 -34.21 22.84
N ASN A 138 13.14 -35.03 22.59
CA ASN A 138 12.97 -36.45 22.30
C ASN A 138 12.90 -37.34 23.56
N GLU A 139 13.51 -36.90 24.67
CA GLU A 139 13.50 -37.62 25.96
C GLU A 139 12.14 -37.52 26.69
N SER A 140 11.39 -36.45 26.43
CA SER A 140 10.11 -36.16 27.09
C SER A 140 8.97 -37.13 26.73
N ASN A 141 9.14 -38.00 25.72
CA ASN A 141 8.17 -39.04 25.37
C ASN A 141 8.14 -40.23 26.35
N SER A 142 9.08 -40.32 27.29
CA SER A 142 9.20 -41.44 28.23
C SER A 142 8.22 -41.38 29.42
N CYS A 143 7.61 -40.22 29.70
CA CYS A 143 6.82 -39.99 30.92
C CYS A 143 5.30 -40.03 30.70
N THR A 144 4.81 -40.34 29.50
CA THR A 144 3.36 -40.43 29.24
C THR A 144 2.88 -41.87 29.43
N THR A 145 2.39 -42.20 30.62
CA THR A 145 1.66 -43.45 30.86
C THR A 145 0.38 -43.47 30.02
N ILE A 146 0.33 -44.31 28.99
CA ILE A 146 -0.87 -44.57 28.20
C ILE A 146 -1.88 -45.26 29.13
N HIS A 147 -2.91 -44.55 29.58
CA HIS A 147 -4.04 -45.16 30.30
C HIS A 147 -4.93 -45.91 29.29
N PRO A 148 -5.11 -47.23 29.41
CA PRO A 148 -6.08 -47.95 28.60
C PRO A 148 -7.49 -47.48 29.01
N LYS A 149 -8.30 -47.10 28.03
CA LYS A 149 -9.72 -46.84 28.25
C LYS A 149 -10.43 -48.18 28.44
N THR A 150 -10.89 -48.46 29.65
CA THR A 150 -11.81 -49.58 29.92
C THR A 150 -13.12 -49.32 29.17
N GLY A 151 -13.46 -50.24 28.28
CA GLY A 151 -14.79 -50.33 27.68
C GLY A 151 -15.71 -51.21 28.51
N GLU A 152 -17.01 -51.01 28.27
CA GLU A 152 -18.22 -51.62 28.86
C GLU A 152 -18.78 -50.96 30.12
#